data_AF-A0A3B9HX41-F1
#
_entry.id   AF-A0A3B9HX41-F1
#
_cell.length_a   1.000
_cell.length_b   1.000
_cell.length_c   1.000
_cell.angle_alpha   90.00
_cell.angle_beta   90.00
_cell.angle_gamma   90.00
#
_symmetry.space_group_name_H-M   'P 1'
#
loop_
_entity.id
_entity.type
_entity.pdbx_description
1 polymer ?
#
loop_
_entity_poly.entity_id
_entity_poly.type
_entity_poly.pdbx_seq_one_letter_code
_entity_poly.pdbx_strand_id
1 'polypeptide(L)'
;GNFNQMQIKFPAKPVGVGESWTSNIPANPQLPIPMNVKYTVMGFEKVGGEDCVKLQSDVSTAQGAAGSINLDVKATGNIWFAYKKGIMIKNEVTSNMLMVMENDLGAGKKEKIETRMNLSLTMGLTK
;
A
#
# COMPACT_ATOMS: atom_id res chain seq x y z
N GLY A 1 0.68 11.39 -13.94
CA GLY A 1 0.37 11.40 -12.50
C GLY A 1 1.64 11.13 -11.74
N ASN A 2 1.99 11.97 -10.77
CA ASN A 2 3.25 11.87 -10.06
C ASN A 2 3.18 10.70 -9.05
N PHE A 3 3.74 9.54 -9.39
CA PHE A 3 3.77 8.32 -8.54
C PHE A 3 4.67 8.46 -7.28
N ASN A 4 5.09 9.68 -6.94
CA ASN A 4 5.96 10.03 -5.82
C ASN A 4 5.36 9.82 -4.41
N GLN A 5 4.20 9.16 -4.27
CA GLN A 5 3.45 9.12 -3.01
C GLN A 5 3.52 7.82 -2.22
N MET A 6 4.30 6.81 -2.63
CA MET A 6 4.67 5.72 -1.72
C MET A 6 5.92 6.06 -0.90
N GLN A 7 5.95 7.27 -0.33
CA GLN A 7 6.97 7.62 0.65
C GLN A 7 6.69 6.83 1.92
N ILE A 8 7.58 5.90 2.25
CA ILE A 8 7.52 5.20 3.52
C ILE A 8 7.66 6.25 4.62
N LYS A 9 6.65 6.35 5.47
CA LYS A 9 6.74 7.17 6.68
C LYS A 9 7.43 6.36 7.76
N PHE A 10 8.72 6.62 7.97
CA PHE A 10 9.50 5.98 9.02
C PHE A 10 9.03 6.44 10.41
N PRO A 11 9.10 5.57 11.44
CA PRO A 11 8.73 5.90 12.80
C PRO A 11 9.75 6.86 13.42
N ALA A 12 9.31 7.67 14.37
CA ALA A 12 10.20 8.58 15.11
C ALA A 12 11.13 7.84 16.08
N LYS A 13 10.73 6.65 16.53
CA LYS A 13 11.53 5.79 17.39
C LYS A 13 12.23 4.73 16.54
N PRO A 14 13.49 4.38 16.86
CA PRO A 14 14.15 3.24 16.24
C PRO A 14 13.30 1.98 16.38
N VAL A 15 13.30 1.16 15.33
CA VAL A 15 12.61 -0.13 15.28
C VAL A 15 13.62 -1.23 14.95
N GLY A 16 13.59 -2.30 15.72
CA GLY A 16 14.44 -3.48 15.56
C GLY A 16 13.85 -4.52 14.59
N VAL A 17 14.64 -5.56 14.29
CA VAL A 17 14.16 -6.72 13.52
C VAL A 17 13.02 -7.41 14.28
N GLY A 18 11.95 -7.76 13.57
CA GLY A 18 10.72 -8.32 14.13
C GLY A 18 9.73 -7.28 14.66
N GLU A 19 10.17 -6.03 14.85
CA GLU A 19 9.28 -4.97 15.29
C GLU A 19 8.48 -4.38 14.12
N SER A 20 7.34 -3.79 14.47
CA SER A 20 6.42 -3.20 13.51
C SER A 20 6.05 -1.77 13.90
N TRP A 21 5.68 -0.98 12.89
CA TRP A 21 4.99 0.28 13.08
C TRP A 21 3.87 0.42 12.07
N THR A 22 2.92 1.31 12.35
CA THR A 22 1.82 1.61 11.46
C THR A 22 1.92 3.03 10.93
N SER A 23 1.44 3.22 9.70
CA SER A 23 1.27 4.51 9.07
C SER A 23 -0.14 4.60 8.48
N ASN A 24 -0.72 5.79 8.49
CA ASN A 24 -1.97 6.07 7.82
C ASN A 24 -1.69 6.80 6.51
N ILE A 25 -2.29 6.33 5.42
CA ILE A 25 -2.33 7.02 4.14
C ILE A 25 -3.68 7.74 4.08
N PRO A 26 -3.71 9.08 4.14
CA PRO A 26 -4.96 9.82 4.10
C PRO A 26 -5.62 9.65 2.72
N ALA A 27 -6.95 9.80 2.70
CA ALA A 27 -7.70 9.87 1.46
C ALA A 27 -7.19 11.02 0.56
N ASN A 28 -7.15 10.79 -0.74
CA ASN A 28 -6.81 11.79 -1.74
C ASN A 28 -7.78 11.70 -2.94
N PRO A 29 -7.79 12.67 -3.87
CA PRO A 29 -8.72 12.66 -5.00
C PRO A 29 -8.63 11.43 -5.92
N GLN A 30 -7.51 10.70 -5.94
CA GLN A 30 -7.37 9.46 -6.72
C GLN A 30 -7.82 8.20 -5.94
N LEU A 31 -7.68 8.24 -4.61
CA LEU A 31 -8.04 7.18 -3.67
C LEU A 31 -8.81 7.82 -2.51
N PRO A 32 -10.15 7.97 -2.61
CA PRO A 32 -10.95 8.74 -1.66
C PRO A 32 -11.19 8.03 -0.32
N ILE A 33 -10.45 6.96 -0.04
CA ILE A 33 -10.60 6.12 1.14
C ILE A 33 -9.25 6.02 1.84
N PRO A 34 -9.17 6.35 3.14
CA PRO A 34 -7.93 6.25 3.89
C PRO A 34 -7.50 4.79 4.03
N MET A 35 -6.19 4.56 3.99
CA MET A 35 -5.60 3.23 4.16
C MET A 35 -4.68 3.20 5.38
N ASN A 36 -4.56 2.04 5.99
CA ASN A 36 -3.56 1.74 7.00
C ASN A 36 -2.49 0.84 6.40
N VAL A 37 -1.24 1.13 6.72
CA VAL A 37 -0.11 0.27 6.37
C VAL A 37 0.60 -0.13 7.65
N LYS A 38 0.74 -1.43 7.88
CA LYS A 38 1.65 -1.97 8.87
C LYS A 38 2.95 -2.35 8.18
N TYR A 39 4.07 -1.83 8.69
CA TYR A 39 5.40 -2.25 8.26
C TYR A 39 6.02 -3.11 9.35
N THR A 40 6.74 -4.15 8.95
CA THR A 40 7.51 -5.03 9.85
C THR A 40 8.94 -5.15 9.34
N VAL A 41 9.92 -4.95 10.22
CA VAL A 41 11.33 -5.14 9.87
C VAL A 41 11.63 -6.63 9.80
N MET A 42 11.87 -7.16 8.60
CA MET A 42 12.10 -8.58 8.40
C MET A 42 13.57 -8.98 8.57
N GLY A 43 14.48 -8.03 8.39
CA GLY A 43 15.92 -8.26 8.51
C GLY A 43 16.72 -7.41 7.54
N PHE A 44 18.00 -7.75 7.40
CA PHE A 44 18.93 -7.07 6.52
C PHE A 44 19.45 -8.03 5.48
N GLU A 45 19.56 -7.58 4.24
CA GLU A 45 20.12 -8.36 3.14
C GLU A 45 20.76 -7.47 2.09
N LYS A 46 21.66 -8.03 1.29
CA LYS A 46 22.37 -7.29 0.25
C LYS A 46 21.62 -7.41 -1.08
N VAL A 47 21.16 -6.29 -1.63
CA VAL A 47 20.42 -6.25 -2.90
C VAL A 47 21.03 -5.19 -3.81
N GLY A 48 21.38 -5.57 -5.04
CA GLY A 48 21.98 -4.64 -6.00
C GLY A 48 23.33 -4.06 -5.54
N GLY A 49 24.05 -4.74 -4.65
CA GLY A 49 25.30 -4.26 -4.07
C GLY A 49 25.13 -3.38 -2.82
N GLU A 50 23.89 -3.05 -2.45
CA GLU A 50 23.57 -2.21 -1.30
C GLU A 50 23.14 -3.03 -0.07
N ASP A 51 23.54 -2.57 1.11
CA ASP A 51 22.99 -3.08 2.36
C ASP A 51 21.56 -2.55 2.53
N CYS A 52 20.58 -3.44 2.43
CA CYS A 52 19.17 -3.11 2.52
C CYS A 52 18.56 -3.63 3.81
N VAL A 53 17.62 -2.87 4.36
CA VAL A 53 16.63 -3.42 5.28
C VAL A 53 15.45 -3.91 4.47
N LYS A 54 15.01 -5.15 4.73
CA LYS A 54 13.78 -5.71 4.17
C LYS A 54 12.63 -5.38 5.09
N LEU A 55 11.60 -4.74 4.55
CA LEU A 55 10.36 -4.43 5.24
C LEU A 55 9.22 -5.22 4.61
N GLN A 56 8.45 -5.93 5.41
CA GLN A 56 7.13 -6.41 4.97
C GLN A 56 6.11 -5.28 5.16
N SER A 57 5.25 -5.06 4.18
CA SER A 57 4.15 -4.11 4.25
C SER A 57 2.82 -4.83 4.12
N ASP A 58 1.90 -4.58 5.04
CA ASP A 58 0.51 -5.04 4.99
C ASP A 58 -0.41 -3.81 4.91
N VAL A 59 -1.13 -3.66 3.80
CA VAL A 59 -2.03 -2.54 3.52
C VAL A 59 -3.48 -3.00 3.65
N SER A 60 -4.27 -2.24 4.38
CA SER A 60 -5.73 -2.42 4.48
C SER A 60 -6.47 -1.10 4.41
N THR A 61 -7.74 -1.13 4.01
CA THR A 61 -8.61 0.06 4.14
C THR A 61 -8.92 0.34 5.60
N ALA A 62 -8.86 1.61 6.00
CA ALA A 62 -9.12 2.02 7.38
C ALA A 62 -10.63 2.03 7.72
N GLN A 63 -11.49 2.20 6.71
CA GLN A 63 -12.95 2.16 6.85
C GLN A 63 -13.60 1.91 5.47
N GLY A 64 -14.54 0.95 5.39
CA GLY A 64 -15.03 0.38 4.13
C GLY A 64 -16.19 1.11 3.45
N ALA A 65 -16.58 2.32 3.83
CA ALA A 65 -17.68 3.01 3.14
C ALA A 65 -17.52 4.52 3.20
N ALA A 66 -17.42 5.14 2.02
CA ALA A 66 -17.62 6.57 1.84
C ALA A 66 -18.71 6.75 0.77
N GLY A 67 -19.94 7.08 1.20
CA GLY A 67 -21.08 7.27 0.29
C GLY A 67 -21.50 5.98 -0.42
N SER A 68 -21.68 6.03 -1.74
CA SER A 68 -22.14 4.92 -2.60
C SER A 68 -21.03 3.94 -3.02
N ILE A 69 -19.79 4.13 -2.53
CA ILE A 69 -18.62 3.34 -2.87
C ILE A 69 -18.11 2.62 -1.62
N ASN A 70 -18.03 1.31 -1.71
CA ASN A 70 -17.37 0.44 -0.75
C ASN A 70 -16.09 -0.12 -1.40
N LEU A 71 -14.94 0.13 -0.80
CA LEU A 71 -13.65 -0.36 -1.26
C LEU A 71 -13.00 -1.18 -0.15
N ASP A 72 -12.72 -2.43 -0.45
CA ASP A 72 -11.85 -3.30 0.35
C ASP A 72 -10.53 -3.47 -0.41
N VAL A 73 -9.45 -2.93 0.14
CA VAL A 73 -8.09 -3.13 -0.36
C VAL A 73 -7.37 -4.00 0.63
N LYS A 74 -6.78 -5.08 0.14
CA LYS A 74 -5.79 -5.86 0.87
C LYS A 74 -4.56 -5.98 0.00
N ALA A 75 -3.45 -5.43 0.45
CA ALA A 75 -2.17 -5.60 -0.23
C ALA A 75 -1.11 -6.09 0.74
N THR A 76 -0.25 -6.96 0.26
CA THR A 76 0.96 -7.37 0.95
C THR A 76 2.14 -7.06 0.06
N GLY A 77 3.28 -6.73 0.66
CA GLY A 77 4.46 -6.39 -0.11
C GLY A 77 5.74 -6.53 0.68
N ASN A 78 6.83 -6.52 -0.08
CA ASN A 78 8.19 -6.50 0.43
C ASN A 78 8.91 -5.28 -0.16
N ILE A 79 9.58 -4.53 0.70
CA ILE A 79 10.33 -3.33 0.33
C ILE A 79 11.78 -3.53 0.77
N TRP A 80 12.70 -3.27 -0.14
CA TRP A 80 14.13 -3.24 0.13
C TRP A 80 14.61 -1.80 0.13
N PHE A 81 14.99 -1.30 1.29
CA PHE A 81 15.43 0.08 1.48
C PHE A 81 16.92 0.12 1.83
N ALA A 82 17.72 0.77 1.00
CA ALA A 82 19.14 1.00 1.27
C ALA A 82 19.29 2.09 2.33
N TYR A 83 19.28 1.69 3.60
CA TYR A 83 19.19 2.58 4.75
C TYR A 83 20.37 3.56 4.88
N LYS A 84 21.54 3.22 4.33
CA LYS A 84 22.72 4.12 4.28
C LYS A 84 22.58 5.24 3.23
N LYS A 85 21.80 5.00 2.18
CA LYS A 85 21.62 5.93 1.04
C LYS A 85 20.26 6.62 1.04
N GLY A 86 19.32 6.15 1.85
CA GLY A 86 17.97 6.73 1.93
C GLY A 86 17.10 6.43 0.71
N ILE A 87 17.41 5.39 -0.08
CA ILE A 87 16.72 5.07 -1.33
C ILE A 87 16.04 3.69 -1.28
N MET A 88 14.93 3.55 -1.99
CA MET A 88 14.27 2.27 -2.22
C MET A 88 14.93 1.56 -3.40
N ILE A 89 15.44 0.35 -3.18
CA ILE A 89 16.12 -0.46 -4.19
C ILE A 89 15.14 -1.35 -4.95
N LYS A 90 14.17 -1.92 -4.22
CA LYS A 90 13.20 -2.87 -4.76
C LYS A 90 11.88 -2.76 -3.99
N ASN A 91 10.78 -2.96 -4.68
CA ASN A 91 9.45 -3.07 -4.07
C ASN A 91 8.63 -4.12 -4.82
N GLU A 92 8.07 -5.06 -4.09
CA GLU A 92 7.16 -6.07 -4.60
C GLU A 92 5.84 -5.94 -3.85
N VAL A 93 4.75 -5.71 -4.56
CA VAL A 93 3.41 -5.60 -3.98
C VAL A 93 2.46 -6.50 -4.72
N THR A 94 1.69 -7.28 -3.96
CA THR A 94 0.51 -7.98 -4.46
C THR A 94 -0.71 -7.38 -3.77
N SER A 95 -1.70 -6.96 -4.54
CA SER A 95 -2.93 -6.38 -4.02
C SER A 95 -4.15 -7.04 -4.64
N ASN A 96 -5.14 -7.27 -3.79
CA ASN A 96 -6.50 -7.60 -4.17
C ASN A 96 -7.40 -6.44 -3.74
N MET A 97 -8.12 -5.87 -4.70
CA MET A 97 -9.06 -4.79 -4.46
C MET A 97 -10.45 -5.25 -4.88
N LEU A 98 -11.41 -5.10 -3.98
CA LEU A 98 -12.83 -5.24 -4.26
C LEU A 98 -13.48 -3.87 -4.13
N MET A 99 -14.05 -3.39 -5.22
CA MET A 99 -14.84 -2.17 -5.26
C MET A 99 -16.28 -2.54 -5.53
N VAL A 100 -17.19 -2.11 -4.66
CA VAL A 100 -18.64 -2.24 -4.83
C VAL A 100 -19.22 -0.83 -4.94
N MET A 101 -19.83 -0.53 -6.07
CA MET A 101 -20.48 0.76 -6.33
C MET A 101 -21.99 0.54 -6.44
N GLU A 102 -22.78 1.37 -5.77
CA GLU A 102 -24.21 1.48 -6.04
C GLU A 102 -24.46 2.59 -7.06
N ASN A 103 -24.96 2.23 -8.24
CA ASN A 103 -25.39 3.17 -9.26
C ASN A 103 -26.91 3.41 -9.12
N ASP A 104 -27.33 4.67 -9.10
CA ASP A 104 -28.75 5.05 -9.12
C ASP A 104 -29.17 5.29 -10.57
N LEU A 105 -29.99 4.39 -11.10
CA LEU A 105 -30.49 4.47 -12.47
C LEU A 105 -31.74 5.36 -12.59
N GLY A 106 -32.17 6.00 -11.50
CA GLY A 106 -33.42 6.71 -11.39
C GLY A 106 -34.62 5.78 -11.10
N ALA A 107 -35.77 6.39 -10.79
CA ALA A 107 -37.02 5.68 -10.47
C ALA A 107 -36.91 4.64 -9.33
N GLY A 108 -35.98 4.84 -8.38
CA GLY A 108 -35.76 3.96 -7.24
C GLY A 108 -35.04 2.65 -7.58
N LYS A 109 -34.53 2.49 -8.80
CA LYS A 109 -33.74 1.33 -9.20
C LYS A 109 -32.27 1.56 -8.91
N LYS A 110 -31.72 0.74 -8.01
CA LYS A 110 -30.29 0.69 -7.71
C LYS A 110 -29.68 -0.54 -8.33
N GLU A 111 -28.52 -0.39 -8.96
CA GLU A 111 -27.71 -1.49 -9.46
C GLU A 111 -26.38 -1.55 -8.70
N LYS A 112 -25.97 -2.76 -8.31
CA LYS A 112 -24.68 -3.00 -7.67
C LYS A 112 -23.68 -3.45 -8.71
N ILE A 113 -22.61 -2.69 -8.84
CA ILE A 113 -21.48 -3.03 -9.71
C ILE A 113 -20.34 -3.50 -8.81
N GLU A 114 -19.95 -4.77 -8.94
CA GLU A 114 -18.77 -5.32 -8.30
C GLU A 114 -17.59 -5.31 -9.28
N THR A 115 -16.50 -4.66 -8.90
CA THR A 115 -15.23 -4.68 -9.62
C THR A 115 -14.16 -5.33 -8.77
N ARG A 116 -13.50 -6.36 -9.32
CA ARG A 116 -12.38 -7.05 -8.67
C ARG A 116 -11.10 -6.76 -9.45
N MET A 117 -10.09 -6.26 -8.76
CA MET A 117 -8.79 -5.95 -9.36
C MET A 117 -7.70 -6.70 -8.60
N ASN A 118 -6.90 -7.46 -9.33
CA ASN A 118 -5.70 -8.10 -8.82
C ASN A 118 -4.50 -7.38 -9.42
N LEU A 119 -3.67 -6.79 -8.57
CA LEU A 119 -2.46 -6.09 -8.97
C LEU A 119 -1.25 -6.86 -8.44
N SER A 120 -0.28 -7.11 -9.31
CA SER A 120 1.04 -7.56 -8.92
C SER A 120 2.04 -6.60 -9.53
N LEU A 121 2.81 -5.94 -8.68
CA LEU A 121 3.71 -4.87 -9.06
C LEU A 121 5.10 -5.16 -8.51
N THR A 122 6.07 -5.23 -9.41
CA THR A 122 7.49 -5.34 -9.07
C THR A 122 8.21 -4.13 -9.63
N MET A 123 8.80 -3.35 -8.73
CA MET A 123 9.66 -2.23 -9.02
C MET A 123 11.10 -2.54 -8.62
N GLY A 124 12.05 -2.09 -9.44
CA GLY A 124 13.47 -2.13 -9.13
C GLY A 124 14.19 -0.99 -9.83
N LEU A 125 15.43 -0.74 -9.41
CA LEU A 125 16.31 0.19 -10.13
C LEU A 125 16.56 -0.33 -11.55
N THR A 126 16.29 0.51 -12.54
CA THR A 126 16.76 0.34 -13.91
C THR A 126 18.22 0.81 -14.00
N LYS A 127 19.10 -0.01 -14.58
CA LYS A 127 20.49 0.38 -14.84
C LYS A 127 20.57 1.41 -15.96
#